data_AF-A0A9Q3EFI6-F1
#
_entry.id   AF-A0A9Q3EFI6-F1
#
_cell.length_a   1.000
_cell.length_b   1.000
_cell.length_c   1.000
_cell.angle_alpha   90.00
_cell.angle_beta   90.00
_cell.angle_gamma   90.00
#
_symmetry.space_group_name_H-M   'P 1'
#
loop_
_entity.id
_entity.type
_entity.pdbx_description
1 polymer ?
#
loop_
_entity_poly.entity_id
_entity_poly.type
_entity_poly.pdbx_seq_one_letter_code
_entity_poly.pdbx_strand_id
1 'polypeptide(L)'
;MDTAILIWNRVISSTGIFRNIISDRDPKFISALWTNLHKLLGTKLSFSTAYHPQTDGLEERMIKTLEEMIRRFCAYSLEVKDSDGFTHDWCTLIPALELAYKTFIHASTGKTPAILDKGWDHQLPIDNLKKDLVDIHPAASSLK
;
A
#
# COMPACT_ATOMS: atom_id res chain seq x y z
N MET A 1 -5.63 -23.80 -4.48
CA MET A 1 -5.37 -23.88 -3.03
C MET A 1 -4.34 -22.84 -2.61
N ASP A 2 -3.26 -22.70 -3.38
CA ASP A 2 -2.14 -21.78 -3.09
C ASP A 2 -2.53 -20.30 -2.95
N THR A 3 -3.43 -19.80 -3.81
CA THR A 3 -3.90 -18.40 -3.72
C THR A 3 -4.65 -18.11 -2.42
N ALA A 4 -5.45 -19.06 -1.94
CA ALA A 4 -6.19 -18.90 -0.68
C ALA A 4 -5.24 -18.89 0.52
N ILE A 5 -4.21 -19.74 0.51
CA ILE A 5 -3.15 -19.76 1.53
C ILE A 5 -2.36 -18.45 1.51
N LEU A 6 -2.03 -17.93 0.32
CA LEU A 6 -1.32 -16.66 0.17
C LEU A 6 -2.13 -15.49 0.75
N ILE A 7 -3.43 -15.39 0.43
CA ILE A 7 -4.32 -14.35 0.96
C ILE A 7 -4.42 -14.46 2.49
N TRP A 8 -4.57 -15.68 3.01
CA TRP A 8 -4.61 -15.90 4.46
C TRP A 8 -3.34 -15.42 5.15
N ASN A 9 -2.18 -15.85 4.64
CA ASN A 9 -0.88 -15.57 5.25
C ASN A 9 -0.44 -14.12 5.11
N ARG A 10 -0.85 -13.41 4.05
CA ARG A 10 -0.40 -12.04 3.77
C ARG A 10 -1.39 -10.97 4.19
N VAL A 11 -2.69 -11.23 4.05
CA VAL A 11 -3.74 -10.24 4.30
C VAL A 11 -4.41 -10.55 5.63
N ILE A 12 -5.11 -11.68 5.73
CA ILE A 12 -5.99 -11.98 6.88
C ILE A 12 -5.21 -12.11 8.19
N SER A 13 -4.02 -12.73 8.18
CA SER A 13 -3.18 -12.85 9.38
C SER A 13 -2.70 -11.51 9.94
N SER A 14 -2.55 -10.49 9.07
CA SER A 14 -1.99 -9.18 9.41
C SER A 14 -3.06 -8.14 9.73
N THR A 15 -4.21 -8.21 9.04
CA THR A 15 -5.32 -7.26 9.19
C THR A 15 -6.48 -7.81 10.01
N GLY A 16 -6.57 -9.13 10.17
CA GLY A 16 -7.76 -9.80 10.66
C GLY A 16 -8.85 -9.91 9.59
N ILE A 17 -10.01 -10.45 10.01
CA ILE A 17 -11.18 -10.61 9.15
C ILE A 17 -11.97 -9.28 9.12
N PHE A 18 -12.25 -8.80 7.91
CA PHE A 18 -13.07 -7.61 7.71
C PHE A 18 -14.55 -7.90 8.00
N ARG A 19 -15.26 -6.92 8.58
CA ARG A 19 -16.72 -7.02 8.78
C ARG A 19 -17.49 -6.83 7.48
N ASN A 20 -17.03 -5.91 6.63
CA ASN A 20 -17.62 -5.62 5.32
C ASN A 20 -16.50 -5.35 4.33
N ILE A 21 -16.60 -5.92 3.13
CA ILE A 21 -15.74 -5.63 2.00
C ILE A 21 -16.62 -5.08 0.89
N ILE A 22 -16.26 -3.90 0.39
CA ILE A 22 -16.86 -3.31 -0.80
C ILE A 22 -15.94 -3.66 -1.97
N SER A 23 -16.50 -4.21 -3.04
CA SER A 23 -15.74 -4.62 -4.22
C SER A 23 -16.53 -4.33 -5.49
N ASP A 24 -15.87 -4.28 -6.64
CA ASP A 24 -16.54 -4.16 -7.93
C ASP A 24 -17.27 -5.47 -8.29
N ARG A 25 -17.91 -5.46 -9.47
CA ARG A 25 -18.64 -6.62 -9.99
C ARG A 25 -17.75 -7.54 -10.83
N ASP A 26 -16.44 -7.58 -10.60
CA ASP A 26 -15.57 -8.52 -11.30
C ASP A 26 -16.02 -9.97 -11.00
N PRO A 27 -16.13 -10.85 -12.02
CA PRO A 27 -16.53 -12.24 -11.86
C PRO A 27 -15.75 -13.02 -10.79
N LYS A 28 -14.50 -12.66 -10.50
CA LYS A 28 -13.71 -13.26 -9.41
C LYS A 28 -14.35 -13.03 -8.05
N PHE A 29 -14.84 -11.81 -7.79
CA PHE A 29 -15.46 -11.44 -6.52
C PHE A 29 -16.93 -11.86 -6.43
N ILE A 30 -17.62 -12.01 -7.56
CA ILE A 30 -18.99 -12.55 -7.61
C ILE A 30 -19.00 -14.09 -7.59
N SER A 31 -17.85 -14.73 -7.82
CA SER A 31 -17.76 -16.20 -7.88
C SER A 31 -18.36 -16.87 -6.64
N ALA A 32 -18.97 -18.05 -6.85
CA ALA A 32 -19.54 -18.84 -5.76
C ALA A 32 -18.48 -19.18 -4.70
N LEU A 33 -17.23 -19.41 -5.12
CA LEU A 33 -16.11 -19.64 -4.22
C LEU A 33 -15.88 -18.44 -3.29
N TRP A 34 -15.73 -17.24 -3.84
CA TRP A 34 -15.45 -16.03 -3.06
C TRP A 34 -16.60 -15.67 -2.12
N THR A 35 -17.82 -15.75 -2.63
CA THR A 35 -19.04 -15.47 -1.87
C THR A 35 -19.19 -16.43 -0.68
N ASN A 36 -18.99 -17.74 -0.92
CA ASN A 36 -19.09 -18.74 0.14
C ASN A 36 -17.94 -18.65 1.16
N LEU A 37 -16.71 -18.35 0.71
CA LEU A 37 -15.57 -18.15 1.59
C LEU A 37 -15.82 -17.01 2.59
N HIS A 38 -16.24 -15.85 2.11
CA HIS A 38 -16.51 -14.71 2.99
C HIS A 38 -17.72 -14.92 3.89
N LYS A 39 -18.73 -15.67 3.41
CA LYS A 39 -19.85 -16.09 4.26
C LYS A 39 -19.39 -16.96 5.44
N LEU A 40 -18.46 -17.89 5.21
CA LEU A 40 -17.86 -18.72 6.27
C LEU A 40 -17.01 -17.89 7.24
N LEU A 41 -16.30 -16.88 6.75
CA LEU A 41 -15.50 -15.97 7.57
C LEU A 41 -16.35 -14.95 8.34
N GLY A 42 -17.66 -14.85 8.06
CA GLY A 42 -18.53 -13.85 8.66
C GLY A 42 -18.35 -12.44 8.09
N THR A 43 -17.71 -12.31 6.93
CA THR A 43 -17.54 -11.05 6.21
C THR A 43 -18.73 -10.77 5.30
N LYS A 44 -19.32 -9.59 5.41
CA LYS A 44 -20.32 -9.12 4.43
C LYS A 44 -19.60 -8.67 3.15
N LEU A 45 -20.01 -9.20 2.00
CA LEU A 45 -19.60 -8.69 0.70
C LEU A 45 -20.67 -7.73 0.18
N SER A 46 -20.26 -6.52 -0.16
CA SER A 46 -21.10 -5.50 -0.80
C SER A 46 -20.49 -5.17 -2.16
N PHE A 47 -21.30 -5.12 -3.22
CA PHE A 47 -20.78 -4.84 -4.56
C PHE A 47 -21.15 -3.40 -4.97
N SER A 48 -20.16 -2.63 -5.41
CA SER A 48 -20.41 -1.28 -5.93
C SER A 48 -21.29 -1.36 -7.19
N THR A 49 -22.13 -0.34 -7.38
CA THR A 49 -22.79 -0.14 -8.67
C THR A 49 -21.83 0.62 -9.57
N ALA A 50 -22.00 0.55 -10.90
CA ALA A 50 -21.07 1.13 -11.89
C ALA A 50 -20.85 2.65 -11.80
N TYR A 51 -21.42 3.34 -10.81
CA TYR A 51 -21.24 4.77 -10.53
C TYR A 51 -21.51 5.01 -9.03
N HIS A 52 -20.53 4.80 -8.15
CA HIS A 52 -20.58 5.24 -6.74
C HIS A 52 -19.45 6.24 -6.44
N PRO A 53 -19.50 7.47 -7.01
CA PRO A 53 -18.41 8.45 -6.95
C PRO A 53 -17.98 8.87 -5.53
N GLN A 54 -18.81 8.61 -4.51
CA GLN A 54 -18.52 8.97 -3.12
C GLN A 54 -17.64 7.94 -2.39
N THR A 55 -17.71 6.67 -2.79
CA THR A 55 -16.88 5.58 -2.23
C THR A 55 -15.66 5.36 -3.12
N ASP A 56 -15.85 5.41 -4.44
CA ASP A 56 -14.79 5.14 -5.41
C ASP A 56 -13.72 6.25 -5.40
N GLY A 57 -14.06 7.51 -5.15
CA GLY A 57 -13.10 8.62 -5.29
C GLY A 57 -11.92 8.62 -4.31
N LEU A 58 -12.00 7.94 -3.15
CA LEU A 58 -10.85 7.76 -2.26
C LEU A 58 -10.00 6.55 -2.67
N GLU A 59 -10.65 5.45 -3.01
CA GLU A 59 -10.00 4.23 -3.49
C GLU A 59 -9.29 4.48 -4.83
N GLU A 60 -9.95 5.13 -5.80
CA GLU A 60 -9.39 5.52 -7.09
C GLU A 60 -8.17 6.43 -6.94
N ARG A 61 -8.22 7.41 -6.02
CA ARG A 61 -7.08 8.28 -5.74
C ARG A 61 -5.92 7.50 -5.15
N MET A 62 -6.20 6.60 -4.21
CA MET A 62 -5.20 5.70 -3.62
C MET A 62 -4.56 4.80 -4.69
N ILE A 63 -5.37 4.14 -5.52
CA ILE A 63 -4.90 3.26 -6.61
C ILE A 63 -4.02 4.07 -7.56
N LYS A 64 -4.46 5.26 -7.98
CA LYS A 64 -3.68 6.13 -8.87
C LYS A 64 -2.33 6.54 -8.26
N THR A 65 -2.28 6.85 -6.97
CA THR A 65 -1.02 7.14 -6.27
C THR A 65 -0.10 5.92 -6.27
N LEU A 66 -0.61 4.72 -5.98
CA LEU A 66 0.17 3.49 -5.99
C LEU A 66 0.70 3.15 -7.40
N GLU A 67 -0.13 3.30 -8.43
CA GLU A 67 0.29 3.12 -9.82
C GLU A 67 1.42 4.08 -10.20
N GLU A 68 1.31 5.35 -9.81
CA GLU A 68 2.33 6.35 -10.08
C GLU A 68 3.64 6.04 -9.35
N MET A 69 3.57 5.58 -8.09
CA MET A 69 4.74 5.10 -7.37
C MET A 69 5.38 3.93 -8.12
N ILE A 70 4.61 2.91 -8.51
CA ILE A 70 5.13 1.74 -9.25
C ILE A 70 5.81 2.18 -10.56
N ARG A 71 5.17 3.06 -11.36
CA ARG A 71 5.74 3.57 -12.61
C ARG A 71 7.09 4.27 -12.40
N ARG A 72 7.18 5.12 -11.38
CA ARG A 72 8.44 5.80 -11.03
C ARG A 72 9.49 4.79 -10.60
N PHE A 73 9.13 3.82 -9.76
CA PHE A 73 10.06 2.80 -9.31
C PHE A 73 10.57 1.94 -10.48
N CYS A 74 9.71 1.50 -11.39
CA CYS A 74 10.11 0.74 -12.59
C CYS A 74 11.02 1.54 -13.55
N ALA A 75 10.95 2.87 -13.56
CA ALA A 75 11.78 3.72 -14.40
C ALA A 75 13.19 3.99 -13.81
N TYR A 76 13.29 4.07 -12.47
CA TYR A 76 14.50 4.56 -11.79
C TYR A 76 15.26 3.52 -10.95
N SER A 77 14.64 2.43 -10.50
CA SER A 77 15.15 1.68 -9.32
C SER A 77 16.06 0.49 -9.59
N LEU A 78 16.21 0.03 -10.84
CA LEU A 78 16.90 -1.24 -11.10
C LEU A 78 17.91 -1.11 -12.25
N GLU A 79 19.08 -1.70 -12.02
CA GLU A 79 20.21 -1.76 -12.97
C GLU A 79 19.89 -2.63 -14.20
N VAL A 80 18.89 -3.51 -14.09
CA VAL A 80 18.40 -4.36 -15.18
C VAL A 80 17.23 -3.67 -15.86
N LYS A 81 17.52 -3.03 -16.99
CA LYS A 81 16.53 -2.42 -17.90
C LYS A 81 16.43 -3.28 -19.16
N ASP A 82 15.21 -3.58 -19.58
CA ASP A 82 14.99 -4.19 -20.89
C ASP A 82 15.26 -3.18 -22.02
N SER A 83 15.12 -3.60 -23.28
CA SER A 83 15.37 -2.78 -24.47
C SER A 83 14.62 -1.43 -24.47
N ASP A 84 13.49 -1.36 -23.77
CA ASP A 84 12.64 -0.17 -23.68
C ASP A 84 13.01 0.75 -22.49
N GLY A 85 14.05 0.40 -21.73
CA GLY A 85 14.56 1.24 -20.63
C GLY A 85 13.83 1.08 -19.29
N PHE A 86 12.92 0.11 -19.18
CA PHE A 86 12.13 -0.17 -17.98
C PHE A 86 12.48 -1.52 -17.36
N THR A 87 12.23 -1.64 -16.06
CA THR A 87 12.25 -2.95 -15.38
C THR A 87 10.82 -3.47 -15.19
N HIS A 88 10.56 -4.67 -15.67
CA HIS A 88 9.24 -5.30 -15.60
C HIS A 88 9.03 -6.15 -14.33
N ASP A 89 10.05 -6.33 -13.50
CA ASP A 89 9.92 -7.01 -12.21
C ASP A 89 9.45 -6.06 -11.09
N TRP A 90 8.25 -5.50 -11.27
CA TRP A 90 7.64 -4.62 -10.27
C TRP A 90 7.20 -5.38 -9.01
N CYS A 91 7.00 -6.70 -9.13
CA CYS A 91 6.58 -7.57 -8.03
C CYS A 91 7.60 -7.59 -6.88
N THR A 92 8.90 -7.60 -7.18
CA THR A 92 9.95 -7.55 -6.14
C THR A 92 10.04 -6.20 -5.44
N LEU A 93 9.50 -5.15 -6.06
CA LEU A 93 9.48 -3.79 -5.51
C LEU A 93 8.28 -3.53 -4.58
N ILE A 94 7.23 -4.37 -4.63
CA ILE A 94 6.01 -4.20 -3.83
C ILE A 94 6.29 -4.01 -2.33
N PRO A 95 7.16 -4.80 -1.66
CA PRO A 95 7.39 -4.63 -0.22
C PRO A 95 8.01 -3.27 0.14
N ALA A 96 8.92 -2.76 -0.70
CA ALA A 96 9.54 -1.45 -0.50
C ALA A 96 8.52 -0.31 -0.74
N LEU A 97 7.68 -0.46 -1.77
CA LEU A 97 6.61 0.47 -2.09
C LEU A 97 5.54 0.53 -0.99
N GLU A 98 5.16 -0.62 -0.45
CA GLU A 98 4.21 -0.75 0.65
C GLU A 98 4.74 -0.03 1.90
N LEU A 99 6.03 -0.23 2.25
CA LEU A 99 6.65 0.49 3.35
C LEU A 99 6.65 2.01 3.11
N ALA A 100 7.09 2.44 1.92
CA ALA A 100 7.13 3.86 1.57
C ALA A 100 5.75 4.53 1.66
N TYR A 101 4.70 3.83 1.18
CA TYR A 101 3.32 4.31 1.26
C TYR A 101 2.85 4.40 2.72
N LYS A 102 3.11 3.37 3.54
CA LYS A 102 2.70 3.33 4.95
C LYS A 102 3.32 4.43 5.81
N THR A 103 4.51 4.90 5.46
CA THR A 103 5.26 5.95 6.19
C THR A 103 5.08 7.35 5.59
N PHE A 104 4.35 7.50 4.47
CA PHE A 104 4.14 8.81 3.86
C PHE A 104 2.99 9.55 4.56
N ILE A 105 3.14 10.85 4.77
CA ILE A 105 2.07 11.66 5.38
C ILE A 105 1.03 12.00 4.30
N HIS A 106 -0.20 11.56 4.52
CA HIS A 106 -1.28 11.83 3.57
C HIS A 106 -1.89 13.21 3.82
N ALA A 107 -1.98 14.03 2.76
CA ALA A 107 -2.50 15.40 2.86
C ALA A 107 -3.93 15.48 3.40
N SER A 108 -4.75 14.45 3.16
CA SER A 108 -6.14 14.40 3.64
C SER A 108 -6.27 14.14 5.14
N THR A 109 -5.29 13.48 5.76
CA THR A 109 -5.35 13.05 7.17
C THR A 109 -4.30 13.72 8.05
N GLY A 110 -3.26 14.31 7.45
CA GLY A 110 -2.11 14.87 8.15
C GLY A 110 -1.28 13.83 8.91
N LYS A 111 -1.51 12.54 8.66
CA LYS A 111 -0.86 11.41 9.35
C LYS A 111 -0.41 10.34 8.36
N THR A 112 0.50 9.49 8.80
CA THR A 112 0.90 8.30 8.04
C THR A 112 -0.14 7.19 8.19
N PRO A 113 -0.39 6.38 7.14
CA PRO A 113 -1.29 5.24 7.24
C PRO A 113 -0.91 4.27 8.37
N ALA A 114 0.37 4.07 8.64
CA ALA A 114 0.85 3.21 9.73
C ALA A 114 0.36 3.68 11.11
N ILE A 115 0.42 4.98 11.38
CA ILE A 115 -0.09 5.57 12.63
C ILE A 115 -1.60 5.38 12.73
N LEU A 116 -2.33 5.53 11.63
CA LEU A 116 -3.79 5.40 11.63
C LEU A 116 -4.26 3.95 11.79
N ASP A 117 -3.56 2.98 11.20
CA ASP A 117 -3.92 1.56 11.24
C ASP A 117 -3.40 0.85 12.50
N LYS A 118 -2.14 1.08 12.86
CA LYS A 118 -1.44 0.33 13.92
C LYS A 118 -1.07 1.16 15.15
N GLY A 119 -1.19 2.50 15.09
CA GLY A 119 -0.89 3.39 16.22
C GLY A 119 0.59 3.76 16.39
N TRP A 120 1.46 3.36 15.47
CA TRP A 120 2.90 3.60 15.48
C TRP A 120 3.44 3.71 14.06
N ASP A 121 4.56 4.39 13.87
CA ASP A 121 5.21 4.52 12.57
C ASP A 121 6.34 3.49 12.39
N HIS A 122 6.65 3.17 11.13
CA HIS A 122 7.75 2.26 10.82
C HIS A 122 9.07 3.04 10.79
N GLN A 123 10.12 2.47 11.38
CA GLN A 123 11.47 3.04 11.24
C GLN A 123 12.01 2.75 9.84
N LEU A 124 12.46 3.80 9.16
CA LEU A 124 13.06 3.71 7.84
C LEU A 124 14.59 3.65 7.94
N PRO A 125 15.28 3.08 6.93
CA PRO A 125 16.74 3.09 6.87
C PRO A 125 17.34 4.49 7.02
N ILE A 126 16.68 5.52 6.46
CA ILE A 126 17.12 6.91 6.56
C ILE A 126 17.08 7.46 7.99
N ASP A 127 16.18 6.97 8.84
CA ASP A 127 16.09 7.43 10.23
C ASP A 127 17.30 6.96 11.03
N ASN A 128 17.85 5.79 10.69
CA ASN A 128 19.09 5.31 11.27
C ASN A 128 20.31 6.07 10.75
N LEU A 129 20.32 6.45 9.47
CA LEU A 129 21.37 7.32 8.92
C LEU A 129 21.32 8.74 9.51
N LYS A 130 20.13 9.25 9.83
CA LYS A 130 19.95 10.56 10.45
C LYS A 130 20.27 10.59 11.94
N LYS A 131 20.24 9.46 12.66
CA LYS A 131 20.68 9.41 14.07
C LYS A 131 22.14 9.83 14.26
N ASP A 132 22.98 9.54 13.27
CA ASP A 132 24.40 9.89 13.29
C ASP A 132 24.66 11.33 12.78
N LEU A 133 23.66 11.96 12.16
CA LEU A 133 23.71 13.36 11.78
C LEU A 133 23.36 14.20 13.01
N VAL A 134 24.38 14.74 13.68
CA VAL A 134 24.21 15.77 14.71
C VAL A 134 23.32 16.87 14.13
N ASP A 135 22.22 17.21 14.81
CA ASP A 135 21.42 18.38 14.49
C ASP A 135 22.32 19.61 14.66
N ILE A 136 22.93 20.07 13.58
CA ILE A 136 23.69 21.31 13.58
C ILE A 136 22.64 22.42 13.71
N HIS A 137 22.50 22.93 14.94
CA HIS A 137 21.64 24.06 15.23
C HIS A 137 21.92 25.18 14.21
N PRO A 138 20.91 25.86 13.63
CA PRO A 138 21.11 26.83 12.55
C PRO A 138 22.12 27.94 12.90
N ALA A 139 22.27 28.28 14.18
CA ALA A 139 23.30 29.20 14.68
C ALA A 139 24.76 28.71 14.57
N ALA A 140 25.02 27.41 14.37
CA ALA A 140 26.35 26.85 14.18
C ALA A 140 26.81 26.84 12.71
N SER A 141 25.95 27.26 11.77
CA SER A 141 26.28 27.36 10.34
C SER A 141 27.21 28.53 10.00
N SER A 142 27.32 29.53 10.89
CA SER A 142 28.11 30.75 10.68
C SER A 142 29.56 30.68 11.21
N LEU A 143 30.04 29.51 11.62
CA LEU A 143 31.41 29.30 12.17
C LEU A 143 32.39 28.71 11.13
N LYS A 144 32.24 29.06 9.85
CA LYS A 144 33.24 28.78 8.81
C LYS A 144 34.13 29.99 8.56
#